data_AF-A0A6A6EN45-F1
#
_entry.id   AF-A0A6A6EN45-F1
#
_cell.length_a   1.000
_cell.length_b   1.000
_cell.length_c   1.000
_cell.angle_alpha   90.00
_cell.angle_beta   90.00
_cell.angle_gamma   90.00
#
_symmetry.space_group_name_H-M   'P 1'
#
loop_
_entity.id
_entity.type
_entity.pdbx_description
1 polymer ?
#
loop_
_entity_poly.entity_id
_entity_poly.type
_entity_poly.pdbx_seq_one_letter_code
_entity_poly.pdbx_strand_id
1 'polypeptide(L)'
;MRFASILLLGFVPPLVPCTPSPIVQTPSTTTTPTEAKIPTLHVTNFGVFISSNPKVPSHLSFHVQDPRPEWYGEADCVFTTNETYPSVYLGGYWFCPEGKGYVNFAFWLEKDILKIRRPWGDPKDWNHYLIGLPRQETHWNEMATAGTCANVTTTTAGKFYSRTENWNFPINLVIA
;
A
#
# COMPACT_ATOMS: atom_id res chain seq x y z
N MET A 1 -67.45 -4.89 -7.28
CA MET A 1 -66.13 -4.77 -7.93
C MET A 1 -65.09 -5.16 -6.89
N ARG A 2 -64.34 -6.25 -7.10
CA ARG A 2 -63.32 -6.76 -6.16
C ARG A 2 -61.94 -6.50 -6.77
N PHE A 3 -61.10 -5.73 -6.08
CA PHE A 3 -59.71 -5.49 -6.46
C PHE A 3 -58.83 -6.60 -5.89
N ALA A 4 -58.15 -7.33 -6.76
CA ALA A 4 -57.11 -8.28 -6.38
C ALA A 4 -55.77 -7.53 -6.26
N SER A 5 -55.21 -7.47 -5.06
CA SER A 5 -53.83 -7.01 -4.83
C SER A 5 -52.88 -8.18 -5.07
N ILE A 6 -52.00 -8.03 -6.06
CA ILE A 6 -50.92 -8.97 -6.35
C ILE A 6 -49.67 -8.48 -5.61
N LEU A 7 -49.31 -9.18 -4.53
CA LEU A 7 -48.04 -9.01 -3.81
C LEU A 7 -46.92 -9.66 -4.65
N LEU A 8 -46.14 -8.83 -5.34
CA LEU A 8 -44.89 -9.24 -5.98
C LEU A 8 -43.81 -9.38 -4.91
N LEU A 9 -43.53 -10.62 -4.50
CA LEU A 9 -42.37 -10.98 -3.70
C LEU A 9 -41.11 -10.80 -4.57
N GLY A 10 -40.36 -9.73 -4.30
CA GLY A 10 -39.07 -9.49 -4.92
C GLY A 10 -38.05 -10.55 -4.51
N PHE A 11 -37.60 -11.34 -5.49
CA PHE A 11 -36.46 -12.24 -5.34
C PHE A 11 -35.19 -11.41 -5.16
N VAL A 12 -34.63 -11.41 -3.94
CA VAL A 12 -33.29 -10.87 -3.69
C VAL A 12 -32.27 -11.96 -4.04
N PRO A 13 -31.37 -11.75 -5.01
CA PRO A 13 -30.34 -12.73 -5.34
C PRO A 13 -29.35 -12.88 -4.17
N PRO A 14 -28.88 -14.10 -3.88
CA PRO A 14 -27.93 -14.33 -2.80
C PRO A 14 -26.58 -13.70 -3.11
N LEU A 15 -26.06 -12.92 -2.15
CA LEU A 15 -24.68 -12.43 -2.15
C LEU A 15 -23.77 -13.64 -1.93
N VAL A 16 -22.99 -14.03 -2.95
CA VAL A 16 -21.99 -15.08 -2.84
C VAL A 16 -20.77 -14.51 -2.12
N PRO A 17 -20.41 -14.99 -0.91
CA PRO A 17 -19.19 -14.56 -0.26
C PRO A 17 -17.97 -15.13 -1.01
N CYS A 18 -16.99 -14.26 -1.29
CA CYS A 18 -15.67 -14.67 -1.77
C CYS A 18 -14.85 -15.21 -0.60
N THR A 19 -15.02 -16.49 -0.26
CA THR A 19 -14.12 -17.18 0.67
C THR A 19 -13.11 -18.02 -0.10
N PRO A 20 -11.80 -17.70 -0.07
CA PRO A 20 -10.79 -18.60 -0.61
C PRO A 20 -10.73 -19.89 0.22
N SER A 21 -10.66 -21.03 -0.46
CA SER A 21 -10.48 -22.34 0.18
C SER A 21 -9.05 -22.49 0.72
N PRO A 22 -8.85 -23.13 1.89
CA PRO A 22 -7.52 -23.42 2.39
C PRO A 22 -6.95 -24.64 1.66
N ILE A 23 -5.79 -24.45 1.02
CA ILE A 23 -4.99 -25.55 0.46
C ILE A 23 -4.17 -26.15 1.60
N VAL A 24 -4.46 -27.38 1.99
CA VAL A 24 -3.65 -28.15 2.95
C VAL A 24 -2.47 -28.75 2.18
N GLN A 25 -1.27 -28.20 2.35
CA GLN A 25 -0.03 -28.77 1.80
C GLN A 25 0.74 -29.53 2.89
N THR A 26 1.16 -30.75 2.55
CA THR A 26 2.00 -31.62 3.39
C THR A 26 3.46 -31.16 3.34
N PRO A 27 4.18 -31.02 4.47
CA PRO A 27 5.55 -30.54 4.46
C PRO A 27 6.50 -31.60 3.91
N SER A 28 7.12 -31.32 2.76
CA SER A 28 8.27 -32.06 2.24
C SER A 28 9.54 -31.29 2.58
N THR A 29 10.36 -31.82 3.49
CA THR A 29 11.62 -31.21 3.91
C THR A 29 12.69 -31.48 2.85
N THR A 30 12.73 -30.63 1.82
CA THR A 30 13.87 -30.54 0.90
C THR A 30 14.77 -29.41 1.38
N THR A 31 15.98 -29.73 1.83
CA THR A 31 17.03 -28.74 2.12
C THR A 31 17.60 -28.23 0.80
N THR A 32 16.84 -27.35 0.14
CA THR A 32 17.29 -26.53 -0.97
C THR A 32 18.38 -25.58 -0.46
N PRO A 33 19.44 -25.28 -1.25
CA PRO A 33 20.38 -24.22 -0.89
C PRO A 33 19.60 -22.95 -0.60
N THR A 34 19.84 -22.33 0.57
CA THR A 34 19.16 -21.10 0.98
C THR A 34 19.51 -19.99 0.00
N GLU A 35 18.66 -19.79 -1.01
CA GLU A 35 18.71 -18.65 -1.90
C GLU A 35 18.76 -17.39 -1.03
N ALA A 36 19.71 -16.49 -1.33
CA ALA A 36 19.87 -15.27 -0.57
C ALA A 36 18.54 -14.50 -0.60
N LYS A 37 17.84 -14.48 0.54
CA LYS A 37 16.50 -13.88 0.62
C LYS A 37 16.62 -12.40 0.32
N ILE A 38 15.99 -11.96 -0.77
CA ILE A 38 15.96 -10.55 -1.17
C ILE A 38 15.40 -9.71 0.00
N PRO A 39 16.16 -8.72 0.51
CA PRO A 39 15.68 -7.83 1.56
C PRO A 39 14.33 -7.23 1.16
N THR A 40 13.35 -7.28 2.05
CA THR A 40 11.98 -6.88 1.74
C THR A 40 11.47 -5.95 2.83
N LEU A 41 10.99 -4.77 2.43
CA LEU A 41 10.27 -3.87 3.33
C LEU A 41 8.81 -4.31 3.43
N HIS A 42 8.22 -4.12 4.61
CA HIS A 42 6.80 -4.34 4.84
C HIS A 42 6.09 -3.01 4.90
N VAL A 43 5.09 -2.83 4.04
CA VAL A 43 4.20 -1.66 4.03
C VAL A 43 2.83 -2.11 4.48
N THR A 44 2.30 -1.49 5.53
CA THR A 44 1.02 -1.82 6.13
C THR A 44 0.15 -0.57 6.26
N ASN A 45 -1.15 -0.76 6.48
CA ASN A 45 -2.11 0.33 6.68
C ASN A 45 -2.09 1.39 5.57
N PHE A 46 -1.82 0.98 4.33
CA PHE A 46 -1.78 1.90 3.21
C PHE A 46 -3.18 2.44 2.89
N GLY A 47 -3.29 3.76 2.89
CA GLY A 47 -4.47 4.49 2.47
C GLY A 47 -4.10 5.78 1.76
N VAL A 48 -4.75 6.05 0.64
CA VAL A 48 -4.68 7.34 -0.03
C VAL A 48 -6.08 7.83 -0.36
N PHE A 49 -6.38 9.05 0.06
CA PHE A 49 -7.58 9.79 -0.29
C PHE A 49 -7.22 10.88 -1.30
N ILE A 50 -7.85 10.82 -2.47
CA ILE A 50 -7.71 11.83 -3.51
C ILE A 50 -9.01 12.64 -3.54
N SER A 51 -8.92 13.86 -3.05
CA SER A 51 -10.06 14.77 -2.96
C SER A 51 -10.48 15.28 -4.34
N SER A 52 -11.79 15.40 -4.52
CA SER A 52 -12.42 16.12 -5.63
C SER A 52 -12.90 17.52 -5.21
N ASN A 53 -12.77 17.87 -3.93
CA ASN A 53 -13.20 19.14 -3.36
C ASN A 53 -11.97 19.98 -2.96
N PRO A 54 -11.80 21.21 -3.48
CA PRO A 54 -10.65 22.05 -3.15
C PRO A 54 -10.57 22.45 -1.66
N LYS A 55 -11.66 22.33 -0.90
CA LYS A 55 -11.69 22.61 0.54
C LYS A 55 -11.24 21.44 1.41
N VAL A 56 -11.15 20.24 0.83
CA VAL A 56 -10.73 19.04 1.56
C VAL A 56 -9.40 18.59 0.98
N PRO A 57 -8.30 18.57 1.75
CA PRO A 57 -7.02 18.14 1.22
C PRO A 57 -7.03 16.64 0.93
N SER A 58 -6.29 16.25 -0.10
CA SER A 58 -5.93 14.85 -0.33
C SER A 58 -4.91 14.43 0.74
N HIS A 59 -4.93 13.15 1.09
CA HIS A 59 -4.10 12.61 2.17
C HIS A 59 -3.57 11.22 1.81
N LEU A 60 -2.37 10.90 2.25
CA LEU A 60 -1.75 9.61 2.12
C LEU A 60 -1.17 9.20 3.47
N SER A 61 -1.38 7.94 3.86
CA SER A 61 -0.75 7.35 5.03
C SER A 61 -0.39 5.89 4.80
N PHE A 62 0.75 5.47 5.31
CA PHE A 62 1.11 4.05 5.47
C PHE A 62 2.20 3.90 6.51
N HIS A 63 2.34 2.70 7.04
CA HIS A 63 3.46 2.31 7.88
C HIS A 63 4.47 1.53 7.03
N VAL A 64 5.77 1.80 7.19
CA VAL A 64 6.85 1.04 6.54
C VAL A 64 7.82 0.52 7.57
N GLN A 65 8.29 -0.71 7.37
CA GLN A 65 9.23 -1.38 8.25
C GLN A 65 10.27 -2.19 7.46
N ASP A 66 11.52 -2.15 7.89
CA ASP A 66 12.46 -3.24 7.63
C ASP A 66 12.51 -4.19 8.82
N PRO A 67 12.10 -5.45 8.66
CA PRO A 67 12.09 -6.42 9.75
C PRO A 67 13.49 -6.95 10.12
N ARG A 68 14.52 -6.69 9.32
CA ARG A 68 15.86 -7.26 9.55
C ARG A 68 16.49 -6.67 10.82
N PRO A 69 16.81 -7.47 11.86
CA PRO A 69 17.28 -6.95 13.14
C PRO A 69 18.49 -6.03 13.06
N GLU A 70 19.44 -6.35 12.20
CA GLU A 70 20.68 -5.60 12.01
C GLU A 70 20.49 -4.27 11.25
N TRP A 71 19.36 -4.12 10.57
CA TRP A 71 18.99 -2.92 9.83
C TRP A 71 17.61 -2.39 10.25
N TYR A 72 17.12 -2.75 11.43
CA TYR A 72 15.74 -2.51 11.78
C TYR A 72 15.43 -1.01 11.74
N GLY A 73 14.30 -0.68 11.12
CA GLY A 73 13.77 0.67 11.12
C GLY A 73 12.32 0.65 10.68
N GLU A 74 11.54 1.55 11.27
CA GLU A 74 10.13 1.70 10.93
C GLU A 74 9.71 3.16 11.00
N ALA A 75 8.76 3.56 10.15
CA ALA A 75 8.20 4.91 10.13
C ALA A 75 6.74 4.91 9.68
N ASP A 76 5.96 5.84 10.24
CA ASP A 76 4.62 6.16 9.74
C ASP A 76 4.74 7.31 8.74
N CYS A 77 4.58 7.00 7.46
CA CYS A 77 4.67 7.95 6.38
C CYS A 77 3.30 8.59 6.16
N VAL A 78 3.21 9.90 6.36
CA VAL A 78 1.98 10.68 6.18
C VAL A 78 2.24 11.89 5.28
N PHE A 79 1.27 12.23 4.46
CA PHE A 79 1.31 13.44 3.63
C PHE A 79 -0.09 13.99 3.39
N THR A 80 -0.23 15.30 3.53
CA THR A 80 -1.47 16.04 3.29
C THR A 80 -1.16 17.15 2.29
N THR A 81 -1.98 17.23 1.23
CA THR A 81 -1.81 18.29 0.23
C THR A 81 -2.09 19.67 0.80
N ASN A 82 -1.41 20.67 0.27
CA ASN A 82 -1.62 22.09 0.59
C ASN A 82 -1.43 22.94 -0.68
N GLU A 83 -1.41 24.27 -0.54
CA GLU A 83 -1.25 25.18 -1.68
C GLU A 83 0.09 25.00 -2.43
N THR A 84 1.15 24.63 -1.72
CA THR A 84 2.47 24.36 -2.32
C THR A 84 2.52 23.00 -3.02
N TYR A 85 1.85 22.01 -2.44
CA TYR A 85 1.80 20.65 -2.95
C TYR A 85 0.34 20.20 -3.13
N PRO A 86 -0.30 20.56 -4.26
CA PRO A 86 -1.73 20.37 -4.47
C PRO A 86 -2.13 18.93 -4.79
N SER A 87 -1.18 17.99 -4.88
CA SER A 87 -1.40 16.60 -5.27
C SER A 87 -0.61 15.64 -4.40
N VAL A 88 -1.19 14.47 -4.11
CA VAL A 88 -0.48 13.32 -3.49
C VAL A 88 0.46 12.63 -4.48
N TYR A 89 0.30 12.90 -5.77
CA TYR A 89 1.24 12.45 -6.80
C TYR A 89 2.42 13.41 -6.85
N LEU A 90 3.48 13.05 -6.14
CA LEU A 90 4.63 13.90 -5.92
C LEU A 90 5.55 13.92 -7.15
N GLY A 91 6.38 14.95 -7.27
CA GLY A 91 7.46 15.04 -8.26
C GLY A 91 8.80 14.46 -7.79
N GLY A 92 8.81 13.76 -6.65
CA GLY A 92 10.03 13.25 -6.01
C GLY A 92 9.75 12.63 -4.64
N TYR A 93 10.83 12.30 -3.93
CA TYR A 93 10.76 11.67 -2.61
C TYR A 93 10.35 12.66 -1.51
N TRP A 94 9.33 12.30 -0.75
CA TRP A 94 8.90 12.95 0.47
C TRP A 94 9.37 12.16 1.69
N PHE A 95 10.01 12.83 2.64
CA PHE A 95 10.50 12.18 3.85
C PHE A 95 9.35 11.84 4.79
N CYS A 96 9.35 10.60 5.28
CA CYS A 96 8.51 10.25 6.41
C CYS A 96 9.04 10.97 7.66
N PRO A 97 8.16 11.34 8.62
CA PRO A 97 8.59 11.75 9.94
C PRO A 97 9.63 10.76 10.52
N GLU A 98 10.56 11.28 11.33
CA GLU A 98 11.61 10.44 11.91
C GLU A 98 10.96 9.29 12.71
N GLY A 99 11.27 8.08 12.27
CA GLY A 99 10.74 6.86 12.85
C GLY A 99 11.70 6.25 13.88
N LYS A 100 11.48 4.97 14.22
CA LYS A 100 12.42 4.25 15.08
C LYS A 100 13.59 3.71 14.26
N GLY A 101 14.77 3.63 14.88
CA GLY A 101 15.97 3.03 14.29
C GLY A 101 16.86 3.99 13.50
N TYR A 102 16.71 5.31 13.67
CA TYR A 102 17.52 6.34 12.97
C TYR A 102 17.47 6.22 11.44
N VAL A 103 16.34 5.75 10.88
CA VAL A 103 16.17 5.56 9.44
C VAL A 103 15.29 6.66 8.85
N ASN A 104 15.84 7.38 7.86
CA ASN A 104 15.12 8.39 7.10
C ASN A 104 14.42 7.77 5.89
N PHE A 105 13.33 7.03 6.14
CA PHE A 105 12.46 6.57 5.05
C PHE A 105 11.92 7.76 4.27
N ALA A 106 11.83 7.62 2.95
CA ALA A 106 11.13 8.55 2.10
C ALA A 106 10.30 7.78 1.08
N PHE A 107 9.28 8.42 0.52
CA PHE A 107 8.40 7.77 -0.44
C PHE A 107 8.05 8.69 -1.59
N TRP A 108 7.65 8.10 -2.70
CA TRP A 108 7.18 8.81 -3.87
C TRP A 108 6.01 8.03 -4.45
N LEU A 109 4.82 8.61 -4.34
CA LEU A 109 3.62 8.08 -4.98
C LEU A 109 3.46 8.71 -6.37
N GLU A 110 3.39 7.87 -7.39
CA GLU A 110 2.88 8.17 -8.72
C GLU A 110 1.48 7.58 -8.87
N LYS A 111 0.82 7.80 -10.01
CA LYS A 111 -0.56 7.35 -10.23
C LYS A 111 -0.77 5.87 -9.91
N ASP A 112 0.14 5.04 -10.39
CA ASP A 112 0.02 3.57 -10.36
C ASP A 112 1.23 2.90 -9.68
N ILE A 113 2.13 3.67 -9.06
CA ILE A 113 3.38 3.16 -8.50
C ILE A 113 3.67 3.83 -7.15
N LEU A 114 4.01 3.02 -6.15
CA LEU A 114 4.65 3.51 -4.93
C LEU A 114 6.15 3.17 -4.97
N LYS A 115 6.99 4.16 -4.73
CA LYS A 115 8.43 3.99 -4.54
C LYS A 115 8.78 4.32 -3.10
N ILE A 116 9.65 3.52 -2.50
CA ILE A 116 10.19 3.79 -1.16
C ILE A 116 11.68 3.96 -1.31
N ARG A 117 12.24 4.93 -0.59
CA ARG A 117 13.66 5.17 -0.44
C ARG A 117 14.03 4.83 0.98
N ARG A 118 15.12 4.09 1.12
CA ARG A 118 15.65 3.73 2.42
C ARG A 118 17.17 3.79 2.43
N PRO A 119 17.78 4.66 3.25
CA PRO A 119 19.23 4.66 3.44
C PRO A 119 19.69 3.51 4.36
N TRP A 120 20.86 2.96 4.07
CA TRP A 120 21.68 2.12 4.95
C TRP A 120 23.06 2.73 5.05
N GLY A 121 23.47 3.11 6.23
CA GLY A 121 24.82 3.58 6.49
C GLY A 121 25.11 3.42 7.96
N ASP A 122 26.37 3.62 8.34
CA ASP A 122 26.64 3.84 9.76
C ASP A 122 25.94 5.15 10.17
N PRO A 123 25.02 5.14 11.15
CA PRO A 123 24.42 6.37 11.65
C PRO A 123 25.44 7.41 12.13
N LYS A 124 26.68 6.97 12.39
CA LYS A 124 27.82 7.80 12.80
C LYS A 124 28.69 8.27 11.62
N ASP A 125 28.54 7.68 10.43
CA ASP A 125 29.25 8.08 9.21
C ASP A 125 28.30 8.11 7.99
N TRP A 126 27.60 9.23 7.85
CA TRP A 126 26.68 9.48 6.74
C TRP A 126 27.39 9.73 5.40
N ASN A 127 28.73 9.74 5.36
CA ASN A 127 29.47 9.90 4.10
C ASN A 127 29.49 8.61 3.27
N HIS A 128 29.15 7.47 3.88
CA HIS A 128 29.12 6.17 3.22
C HIS A 128 27.78 5.49 3.50
N TYR A 129 26.78 5.75 2.64
CA TYR A 129 25.47 5.13 2.75
C TYR A 129 25.00 4.56 1.43
N LEU A 130 24.41 3.37 1.49
CA LEU A 130 23.67 2.73 0.41
C LEU A 130 22.22 3.20 0.45
N ILE A 131 21.54 3.21 -0.70
CA ILE A 131 20.13 3.57 -0.78
C ILE A 131 19.35 2.47 -1.50
N GLY A 132 18.35 1.95 -0.82
CA GLY A 132 17.35 1.03 -1.36
C GLY A 132 16.23 1.76 -2.05
N LEU A 133 15.89 1.31 -3.25
CA LEU A 133 14.84 1.93 -4.06
C LEU A 133 13.79 0.90 -4.51
N PRO A 134 13.12 0.18 -3.60
CA PRO A 134 12.04 -0.70 -3.98
C PRO A 134 10.88 0.09 -4.60
N ARG A 135 10.27 -0.49 -5.63
CA ARG A 135 9.10 0.05 -6.33
C ARG A 135 8.09 -1.07 -6.54
N GLN A 136 6.80 -0.77 -6.42
CA GLN A 136 5.74 -1.69 -6.82
C GLN A 136 4.54 -0.96 -7.38
N GLU A 137 3.85 -1.63 -8.31
CA GLU A 137 2.60 -1.18 -8.88
C GLU A 137 1.47 -1.31 -7.86
N THR A 138 0.56 -0.34 -7.85
CA THR A 138 -0.54 -0.29 -6.91
C THR A 138 -1.69 -1.22 -7.29
N HIS A 139 -1.83 -1.53 -8.58
CA HIS A 139 -2.93 -2.31 -9.16
C HIS A 139 -4.32 -1.82 -8.69
N TRP A 140 -4.53 -0.49 -8.74
CA TRP A 140 -5.84 0.09 -8.46
C TRP A 140 -6.87 -0.38 -9.48
N ASN A 141 -7.97 -0.92 -8.98
CA ASN A 141 -9.13 -1.31 -9.75
C ASN A 141 -10.35 -0.52 -9.30
N GLU A 142 -10.77 0.42 -10.13
CA GLU A 142 -11.96 1.25 -9.88
C GLU A 142 -13.27 0.56 -10.25
N MET A 143 -13.24 -0.51 -11.06
CA MET A 143 -14.42 -1.18 -11.59
C MET A 143 -14.49 -2.63 -11.11
N ALA A 144 -15.54 -2.96 -10.37
CA ALA A 144 -15.86 -4.35 -10.09
C ALA A 144 -16.35 -5.01 -11.38
N THR A 145 -15.67 -6.06 -11.83
CA THR A 145 -16.13 -6.90 -12.94
C THR A 145 -16.41 -8.32 -12.44
N ALA A 146 -17.06 -9.15 -13.25
CA ALA A 146 -17.26 -10.55 -12.89
C ALA A 146 -15.90 -11.23 -12.66
N GLY A 147 -15.57 -11.53 -11.41
CA GLY A 147 -14.31 -12.14 -11.00
C GLY A 147 -13.24 -11.19 -10.45
N THR A 148 -13.46 -9.87 -10.41
CA THR A 148 -12.54 -8.92 -9.75
C THR A 148 -13.29 -7.90 -8.88
N CYS A 149 -12.84 -7.74 -7.64
CA CYS A 149 -13.36 -6.72 -6.74
C CYS A 149 -12.67 -5.38 -7.02
N ALA A 150 -13.42 -4.28 -6.96
CA ALA A 150 -12.83 -2.94 -6.90
C ALA A 150 -12.13 -2.76 -5.55
N ASN A 151 -10.97 -2.10 -5.54
CA ASN A 151 -10.22 -1.72 -4.33
C ASN A 151 -10.19 -0.20 -4.13
N VAL A 152 -11.11 0.50 -4.79
CA VAL A 152 -11.27 1.96 -4.74
C VAL A 152 -12.69 2.28 -4.31
N THR A 153 -12.83 3.03 -3.22
CA THR A 153 -14.11 3.54 -2.73
C THR A 153 -14.31 4.96 -3.25
N THR A 154 -15.34 5.19 -4.05
CA THR A 154 -15.67 6.52 -4.58
C THR A 154 -16.77 7.17 -3.75
N THR A 155 -16.57 8.43 -3.37
CA THR A 155 -17.52 9.26 -2.61
C THR A 155 -17.69 10.61 -3.31
N THR A 156 -18.64 11.42 -2.86
CA THR A 156 -18.79 12.81 -3.32
C THR A 156 -17.60 13.71 -2.93
N ALA A 157 -16.84 13.33 -1.89
CA ALA A 157 -15.67 14.06 -1.47
C ALA A 157 -14.43 13.70 -2.30
N GLY A 158 -14.37 12.49 -2.87
CA GLY A 158 -13.22 12.01 -3.62
C GLY A 158 -13.13 10.49 -3.66
N LYS A 159 -11.95 9.98 -4.03
CA LYS A 159 -11.65 8.54 -4.12
C LYS A 159 -10.73 8.11 -2.99
N PHE A 160 -11.03 6.99 -2.34
CA PHE A 160 -10.19 6.37 -1.33
C PHE A 160 -9.65 5.04 -1.87
N TYR A 161 -8.33 4.89 -1.87
CA TYR A 161 -7.62 3.70 -2.30
C TYR A 161 -6.93 3.11 -1.07
N SER A 162 -7.16 1.83 -0.82
CA SER A 162 -6.51 1.12 0.28
C SER A 162 -6.20 -0.30 -0.12
N ARG A 163 -5.35 -0.95 0.68
CA ARG A 163 -5.10 -2.39 0.58
C ARG A 163 -5.51 -3.06 1.87
N THR A 164 -6.14 -4.22 1.73
CA THR A 164 -6.51 -5.09 2.85
C THR A 164 -5.33 -5.94 3.33
N GLU A 165 -4.36 -6.19 2.46
CA GLU A 165 -3.20 -7.03 2.72
C GLU A 165 -1.92 -6.21 2.85
N ASN A 166 -0.99 -6.73 3.66
CA ASN A 166 0.35 -6.18 3.79
C ASN A 166 1.08 -6.23 2.44
N TRP A 167 1.78 -5.14 2.13
CA TRP A 167 2.45 -4.97 0.86
C TRP A 167 3.95 -5.15 1.04
N ASN A 168 4.51 -6.16 0.37
CA ASN A 168 5.92 -6.53 0.49
C ASN A 168 6.73 -5.88 -0.63
N PHE A 169 7.71 -5.05 -0.28
CA PHE A 169 8.57 -4.30 -1.19
C PHE A 169 9.98 -4.89 -1.23
N PRO A 170 10.28 -5.82 -2.16
CA PRO A 170 11.61 -6.37 -2.32
C PRO A 170 12.55 -5.29 -2.85
N ILE A 171 13.71 -5.17 -2.20
CA ILE A 171 14.76 -4.23 -2.55
C ILE A 171 15.61 -4.89 -3.63
N ASN A 172 15.21 -4.65 -4.87
CA ASN A 172 15.93 -5.17 -6.06
C ASN A 172 16.96 -4.17 -6.61
N LEU A 173 16.98 -2.95 -6.07
CA LEU A 173 17.91 -1.90 -6.47
C LEU A 173 18.53 -1.25 -5.23
N VAL A 174 19.86 -1.25 -5.21
CA VAL A 174 20.69 -0.57 -4.22
C VAL A 174 21.69 0.29 -4.97
N ILE A 175 21.82 1.55 -4.57
CA ILE A 175 22.82 2.49 -5.09
C ILE A 175 23.77 2.90 -3.95
N ALA A 176 25.02 3.21 -4.29
CA ALA A 176 26.06 3.69 -3.37
C ALA A 176 26.45 5.12 -3.73
#